data_AF-A0A7V9I6P8-F1
#
_entry.id   AF-A0A7V9I6P8-F1
#
_cell.length_a   1.000
_cell.length_b   1.000
_cell.length_c   1.000
_cell.angle_alpha   90.00
_cell.angle_beta   90.00
_cell.angle_gamma   90.00
#
_symmetry.space_group_name_H-M   'P 1'
#
loop_
_entity.id
_entity.type
_entity.pdbx_description
1 polymer ?
#
loop_
_entity_poly.entity_id
_entity_poly.type
_entity_poly.pdbx_seq_one_letter_code
_entity_poly.pdbx_strand_id
1 'polypeptide(L)'
;MLRRLRIENLVLIREAELDLAAGLNAITGETGAGKTILAQAIGLLLGAKGEAKAIGPAAEEAYVEAEFDVPEGFFEEDGLEALGELRPQDELGLVLARRIFADGRTRAYAWGRATTREDLAAATELLVGMSGQFEQRRLARPAYQLQVLDSFAGDDQLRRRASMRVAWRGLSAARRRYDEIARDSAAAAARLAELQALVEDTEGFEEGAEEALRAEGERLRHLTELTEGAAGAAEALSPDDGEG
;
A
#
# COMPACT_ATOMS: atom_id res chain seq x y z
N MET A 1 1.28 -18.63 -22.35
CA MET A 1 0.25 -19.61 -22.81
C MET A 1 -0.35 -20.29 -21.60
N LEU A 2 -1.68 -20.45 -21.51
CA LEU A 2 -2.30 -21.29 -20.48
C LEU A 2 -1.97 -22.77 -20.77
N ARG A 3 -1.25 -23.43 -19.85
CA ARG A 3 -0.84 -24.83 -19.95
C ARG A 3 -1.83 -25.77 -19.30
N ARG A 4 -2.25 -25.44 -18.08
CA ARG A 4 -3.14 -26.28 -17.28
C ARG A 4 -4.19 -25.45 -16.61
N LEU A 5 -5.40 -25.99 -16.50
CA LEU A 5 -6.50 -25.44 -15.72
C LEU A 5 -7.11 -26.53 -14.84
N ARG A 6 -7.03 -26.36 -13.53
CA ARG A 6 -7.64 -27.22 -12.52
C ARG A 6 -8.83 -26.50 -11.91
N ILE A 7 -9.96 -27.21 -11.79
CA ILE A 7 -11.21 -26.69 -11.26
C ILE A 7 -11.76 -27.70 -10.25
N GLU A 8 -12.11 -27.22 -9.06
CA GLU A 8 -12.77 -28.02 -8.04
C GLU A 8 -14.02 -27.29 -7.55
N ASN A 9 -15.11 -28.05 -7.43
CA ASN A 9 -16.38 -27.62 -6.85
C ASN A 9 -16.92 -26.31 -7.41
N LEU A 10 -16.88 -26.13 -8.74
CA LEU A 10 -17.38 -24.94 -9.43
C LEU A 10 -18.64 -25.27 -10.24
N VAL A 11 -19.78 -24.72 -9.82
CA VAL A 11 -21.10 -24.92 -10.43
C VAL A 11 -21.47 -26.41 -10.52
N LEU A 12 -21.28 -27.05 -11.68
CA LEU A 12 -21.56 -28.48 -11.87
C LEU A 12 -20.28 -29.35 -11.86
N ILE A 13 -19.10 -28.72 -11.89
CA ILE A 13 -17.82 -29.41 -11.89
C ILE A 13 -17.44 -29.72 -10.46
N ARG A 14 -17.35 -31.02 -10.12
CA ARG A 14 -16.75 -31.47 -8.86
C ARG A 14 -15.24 -31.38 -8.91
N GLU A 15 -14.67 -31.92 -9.98
CA GLU A 15 -13.24 -31.88 -10.27
C GLU A 15 -13.06 -31.95 -11.78
N ALA A 16 -12.17 -31.11 -12.31
CA ALA A 16 -11.73 -31.17 -13.70
C ALA A 16 -10.30 -30.66 -13.80
N GLU A 17 -9.50 -31.33 -14.62
CA GLU A 17 -8.15 -30.91 -14.99
C GLU A 17 -8.06 -30.92 -16.51
N LEU A 18 -7.61 -29.80 -17.08
CA LEU A 18 -7.44 -29.62 -18.51
C LEU A 18 -6.00 -29.23 -18.81
N ASP A 19 -5.28 -30.10 -19.52
CA ASP A 19 -4.01 -29.76 -20.14
C ASP A 19 -4.27 -29.21 -21.56
N LEU A 20 -3.79 -28.02 -21.84
CA LEU A 20 -3.94 -27.32 -23.11
C LEU A 20 -2.64 -27.37 -23.90
N ALA A 21 -2.76 -27.54 -25.21
CA ALA A 21 -1.63 -27.54 -26.13
C ALA A 21 -1.43 -26.15 -26.77
N ALA A 22 -0.25 -25.91 -27.32
CA ALA A 22 0.00 -24.67 -28.06
C ALA A 22 -0.89 -24.60 -29.32
N GLY A 23 -1.34 -23.39 -29.66
CA GLY A 23 -2.21 -23.16 -30.82
C GLY A 23 -3.70 -23.22 -30.48
N LEU A 24 -4.48 -23.85 -31.36
CA LEU A 24 -5.95 -23.87 -31.27
C LEU A 24 -6.44 -25.08 -30.46
N ASN A 25 -7.05 -24.81 -29.31
CA ASN A 25 -7.76 -25.83 -28.53
C ASN A 25 -9.27 -25.65 -28.74
N ALA A 26 -9.92 -26.68 -29.28
CA ALA A 26 -11.36 -26.67 -29.52
C ALA A 26 -12.09 -27.46 -28.41
N ILE A 27 -12.85 -26.75 -27.58
CA ILE A 27 -13.65 -27.36 -26.51
C ILE A 27 -15.07 -27.56 -27.02
N THR A 28 -15.50 -28.81 -27.13
CA THR A 28 -16.83 -29.21 -27.61
C THR A 28 -17.61 -29.91 -26.50
N GLY A 29 -18.93 -30.03 -26.67
CA GLY A 29 -19.81 -30.69 -25.71
C GLY A 29 -21.27 -30.59 -26.14
N GLU A 30 -22.14 -31.35 -25.47
CA GLU A 30 -23.55 -31.48 -25.84
C GLU A 30 -24.40 -30.26 -25.44
N THR A 31 -24.22 -29.75 -24.22
CA THR A 31 -25.13 -28.75 -23.62
C THR A 31 -24.52 -27.37 -23.43
N GLY A 32 -23.27 -27.14 -23.86
CA GLY A 32 -22.56 -25.86 -23.72
C GLY A 32 -22.23 -25.44 -22.28
N ALA A 33 -22.79 -26.11 -21.26
CA ALA A 33 -22.59 -25.81 -19.85
C ALA A 33 -21.11 -25.87 -19.44
N GLY A 34 -20.37 -26.90 -19.88
CA GLY A 34 -18.94 -27.04 -19.59
C GLY A 34 -18.11 -25.87 -20.12
N LYS A 35 -18.41 -25.38 -21.33
CA LYS A 35 -17.73 -24.21 -21.91
C LYS A 35 -17.99 -22.94 -21.10
N THR A 36 -19.23 -22.73 -20.66
CA THR A 36 -19.59 -21.57 -19.82
C THR A 36 -18.91 -21.64 -18.45
N ILE A 37 -18.84 -22.81 -17.83
CA ILE A 37 -18.16 -22.99 -16.53
C ILE A 37 -16.66 -22.75 -16.67
N LEU A 38 -16.03 -23.20 -17.76
CA LEU A 38 -14.63 -22.88 -18.06
C LEU A 38 -14.39 -21.38 -18.23
N ALA A 39 -15.27 -20.69 -18.96
CA ALA A 39 -15.20 -19.23 -19.10
C ALA A 39 -15.38 -18.51 -17.75
N GLN A 40 -16.23 -19.04 -16.86
CA GLN A 40 -16.39 -18.52 -15.49
C GLN A 40 -15.13 -18.75 -14.65
N ALA A 41 -14.51 -19.94 -14.74
CA ALA A 41 -13.26 -20.25 -14.05
C ALA A 41 -12.13 -19.28 -14.43
N ILE A 42 -11.95 -19.05 -15.74
CA ILE A 42 -11.01 -18.05 -16.24
C ILE A 42 -11.41 -16.63 -15.80
N GLY A 43 -12.71 -16.31 -15.81
CA GLY A 43 -13.23 -15.04 -15.32
C GLY A 43 -12.87 -14.76 -13.85
N LEU A 44 -12.88 -15.78 -13.00
CA LEU A 44 -12.45 -15.66 -11.59
C LEU A 44 -10.96 -15.31 -11.48
N LEU A 45 -10.13 -15.86 -12.37
CA LEU A 45 -8.70 -15.50 -12.45
C LEU A 45 -8.50 -14.10 -13.03
N LEU A 46 -9.39 -13.63 -13.92
CA LEU A 46 -9.44 -12.23 -14.38
C LEU A 46 -10.00 -11.25 -13.31
N GLY A 47 -10.16 -11.70 -12.07
CA GLY A 47 -10.59 -10.86 -10.95
C GLY A 47 -12.10 -10.64 -10.85
N ALA A 48 -12.92 -11.42 -11.59
CA ALA A 48 -14.37 -11.41 -11.40
C ALA A 48 -14.73 -11.72 -9.94
N LYS A 49 -15.86 -11.17 -9.49
CA LYS A 49 -16.32 -11.36 -8.12
C LYS A 49 -16.64 -12.84 -7.89
N GLY A 50 -15.99 -13.45 -6.91
CA GLY A 50 -16.35 -14.78 -6.44
C GLY A 50 -17.63 -14.69 -5.62
N GLU A 51 -18.65 -15.41 -6.04
CA GLU A 51 -19.93 -15.47 -5.33
C GLU A 51 -20.15 -16.89 -4.81
N ALA A 52 -20.70 -17.02 -3.59
CA ALA A 52 -20.96 -18.34 -2.99
C ALA A 52 -21.87 -19.22 -3.87
N LYS A 53 -22.74 -18.62 -4.70
CA LYS A 53 -23.59 -19.34 -5.67
C LYS A 53 -22.81 -20.07 -6.77
N ALA A 54 -21.53 -19.72 -6.97
CA ALA A 54 -20.66 -20.40 -7.92
C ALA A 54 -20.08 -21.70 -7.34
N ILE A 55 -20.19 -21.92 -6.02
CA ILE A 55 -19.73 -23.15 -5.37
C ILE A 55 -20.68 -24.29 -5.75
N GLY A 56 -20.10 -25.44 -6.08
CA GLY A 56 -20.83 -26.63 -6.47
C GLY A 56 -21.74 -27.16 -5.36
N PRO A 57 -22.80 -27.89 -5.73
CA PRO A 57 -23.72 -28.45 -4.76
C PRO A 57 -22.97 -29.40 -3.82
N ALA A 58 -23.20 -29.22 -2.51
CA ALA A 58 -22.59 -29.98 -1.41
C ALA A 58 -21.09 -29.74 -1.15
N ALA A 59 -20.51 -28.63 -1.64
CA ALA A 59 -19.16 -28.20 -1.28
C ALA A 59 -19.17 -26.93 -0.41
N GLU A 60 -18.14 -26.77 0.44
CA GLU A 60 -17.95 -25.58 1.29
C GLU A 60 -17.02 -24.53 0.64
N GLU A 61 -16.25 -24.93 -0.37
CA GLU A 61 -15.38 -24.06 -1.14
C GLU A 61 -15.30 -24.48 -2.62
N ALA A 62 -14.99 -23.51 -3.48
CA ALA A 62 -14.62 -23.71 -4.88
C ALA A 62 -13.19 -23.24 -5.12
N TYR A 63 -12.47 -23.94 -5.98
CA TYR A 63 -11.07 -23.66 -6.27
C TYR A 63 -10.80 -23.71 -7.78
N VAL A 64 -10.05 -22.74 -8.27
CA VAL A 64 -9.61 -22.67 -9.66
C VAL A 64 -8.12 -22.36 -9.66
N GLU A 65 -7.32 -23.15 -10.35
CA GLU A 65 -5.88 -22.95 -10.52
C GLU A 65 -5.51 -23.03 -12.00
N ALA A 66 -4.62 -22.14 -12.41
CA ALA A 66 -4.10 -22.08 -13.77
C ALA A 66 -2.58 -22.01 -13.76
N GLU A 67 -1.97 -22.78 -14.65
CA GLU A 67 -0.54 -22.74 -14.92
C GLU A 67 -0.30 -22.08 -16.28
N PHE A 68 0.61 -21.12 -16.33
CA PHE A 68 0.94 -20.36 -17.52
C PHE A 68 2.43 -20.43 -17.86
N ASP A 69 2.70 -20.55 -19.15
CA ASP A 69 3.96 -20.06 -19.72
C ASP A 69 3.93 -18.55 -19.83
N VAL A 70 4.97 -17.90 -19.32
CA VAL A 70 5.15 -16.46 -19.41
C VAL A 70 6.34 -16.11 -20.29
N PRO A 71 6.29 -14.99 -21.03
CA PRO A 71 7.44 -14.53 -21.81
C PRO A 71 8.59 -14.09 -20.89
N GLU A 72 9.81 -14.02 -21.45
CA GLU A 72 10.95 -13.43 -20.75
C GLU A 72 10.66 -11.98 -20.35
N GLY A 73 11.10 -11.59 -19.16
CA GLY A 73 10.84 -10.25 -18.61
C GLY A 73 9.39 -10.01 -18.14
N PHE A 74 8.51 -11.03 -18.16
CA PHE A 74 7.10 -10.85 -17.76
C PHE A 74 6.94 -10.20 -16.38
N PHE A 75 7.73 -10.63 -15.40
CA PHE A 75 7.66 -10.10 -14.03
C PHE A 75 8.29 -8.70 -13.85
N GLU A 76 8.88 -8.13 -14.90
CA GLU A 76 9.43 -6.77 -14.92
C GLU A 76 8.41 -5.72 -15.43
N GLU A 77 7.24 -6.18 -15.87
CA GLU A 77 6.12 -5.31 -16.24
C GLU A 77 5.58 -4.55 -15.03
N ASP A 78 5.17 -3.30 -15.27
CA ASP A 78 4.64 -2.42 -14.23
C ASP A 78 3.39 -3.04 -13.57
N GLY A 79 3.38 -3.09 -12.24
CA GLY A 79 2.24 -3.61 -11.47
C GLY A 79 2.31 -5.11 -11.17
N LEU A 80 3.42 -5.79 -11.53
CA LEU A 80 3.67 -7.19 -11.16
C LEU A 80 4.76 -7.35 -10.10
N GLU A 81 5.27 -6.27 -9.51
CA GLU A 81 6.40 -6.30 -8.58
C GLU A 81 6.10 -7.20 -7.37
N ALA A 82 4.94 -6.99 -6.72
CA ALA A 82 4.52 -7.79 -5.57
C ALA A 82 4.31 -9.26 -5.91
N LEU A 83 3.85 -9.55 -7.13
CA LEU A 83 3.71 -10.93 -7.61
C LEU A 83 5.09 -11.55 -7.88
N GLY A 84 6.01 -10.79 -8.48
CA GLY A 84 7.38 -11.21 -8.76
C GLY A 84 8.15 -11.56 -7.48
N GLU A 85 7.92 -10.86 -6.38
CA GLU A 85 8.50 -11.19 -5.07
C GLU A 85 8.06 -12.56 -4.53
N LEU A 86 6.88 -13.04 -4.92
CA LEU A 86 6.36 -14.34 -4.50
C LEU A 86 6.94 -15.51 -5.31
N ARG A 87 7.59 -15.23 -6.45
CA ARG A 87 8.10 -16.23 -7.39
C ARG A 87 9.17 -17.13 -6.72
N PRO A 88 9.02 -18.47 -6.78
CA PRO A 88 10.07 -19.39 -6.38
C PRO A 88 11.34 -19.23 -7.23
N GLN A 89 12.50 -19.59 -6.66
CA GLN A 89 13.75 -19.63 -7.43
C GLN A 89 13.63 -20.65 -8.57
N ASP A 90 14.18 -20.32 -9.75
CA ASP A 90 14.21 -21.15 -10.96
C ASP A 90 12.85 -21.50 -11.58
N GLU A 91 11.73 -21.01 -11.06
CA GLU A 91 10.41 -21.25 -11.64
C GLU A 91 10.19 -20.36 -12.87
N LEU A 92 10.05 -20.94 -14.05
CA LEU A 92 9.85 -20.19 -15.30
C LEU A 92 8.37 -19.93 -15.60
N GLY A 93 7.47 -20.74 -15.05
CA GLY A 93 6.04 -20.60 -15.22
C GLY A 93 5.39 -19.70 -14.17
N LEU A 94 4.12 -19.40 -14.40
CA LEU A 94 3.28 -18.70 -13.44
C LEU A 94 2.11 -19.60 -13.03
N VAL A 95 1.97 -19.84 -11.73
CA VAL A 95 0.82 -20.56 -11.16
C VAL A 95 -0.04 -19.57 -10.40
N LEU A 96 -1.30 -19.44 -10.80
CA LEU A 96 -2.28 -18.57 -10.16
C LEU A 96 -3.49 -19.37 -9.72
N ALA A 97 -3.98 -19.12 -8.51
CA ALA A 97 -5.17 -19.78 -8.03
C ALA A 97 -6.14 -18.85 -7.30
N ARG A 98 -7.43 -19.14 -7.42
CA ARG A 98 -8.52 -18.43 -6.77
C ARG A 98 -9.37 -19.42 -5.98
N ARG A 99 -9.64 -19.08 -4.72
CA ARG A 99 -10.52 -19.85 -3.83
C ARG A 99 -11.69 -19.00 -3.34
N ILE A 100 -12.88 -19.60 -3.30
CA ILE A 100 -14.13 -18.99 -2.84
C ILE A 100 -14.71 -19.89 -1.76
N PHE A 101 -15.05 -19.31 -0.61
CA PHE A 101 -15.66 -20.02 0.52
C PHE A 101 -17.16 -19.74 0.59
N ALA A 102 -17.93 -20.66 1.15
CA ALA A 102 -19.39 -20.53 1.31
C ALA A 102 -19.80 -19.32 2.18
N ASP A 103 -18.93 -18.89 3.08
CA ASP A 103 -19.10 -17.68 3.90
C ASP A 103 -18.83 -16.37 3.15
N GLY A 104 -18.54 -16.44 1.86
CA GLY A 104 -18.28 -15.29 0.99
C GLY A 104 -16.83 -14.79 1.02
N ARG A 105 -15.96 -15.36 1.87
CA ARG A 105 -14.53 -15.04 1.80
C ARG A 105 -13.94 -15.54 0.48
N THR A 106 -12.96 -14.82 -0.02
CA THR A 106 -12.21 -15.21 -1.21
C THR A 106 -10.73 -15.03 -0.97
N ARG A 107 -9.91 -15.90 -1.56
CA ARG A 107 -8.45 -15.84 -1.47
C ARG A 107 -7.84 -16.00 -2.86
N ALA A 108 -6.76 -15.29 -3.11
CA ALA A 108 -5.93 -15.45 -4.30
C ALA A 108 -4.56 -16.01 -3.88
N TYR A 109 -3.96 -16.79 -4.76
CA TYR A 109 -2.67 -17.40 -4.56
C TYR A 109 -1.81 -17.30 -5.82
N ALA A 110 -0.50 -17.19 -5.63
CA ALA A 110 0.52 -17.32 -6.65
C ALA A 110 1.57 -18.33 -6.16
N TRP A 111 1.81 -19.41 -6.92
CA TRP A 111 2.65 -20.55 -6.50
C TRP A 111 2.34 -21.05 -5.08
N GLY A 112 1.04 -21.13 -4.74
CA GLY A 112 0.56 -21.53 -3.41
C GLY A 112 0.74 -20.50 -2.29
N ARG A 113 1.37 -19.35 -2.56
CA ARG A 113 1.52 -18.24 -1.59
C ARG A 113 0.37 -17.27 -1.73
N ALA A 114 -0.13 -16.73 -0.62
CA ALA A 114 -1.24 -15.78 -0.64
C ALA A 114 -0.84 -14.48 -1.37
N THR A 115 -1.73 -13.97 -2.21
CA THR A 115 -1.58 -12.70 -2.93
C THR A 115 -2.91 -11.94 -2.96
N THR A 116 -2.91 -10.72 -3.47
CA THR A 116 -4.13 -9.91 -3.62
C THR A 116 -4.93 -10.37 -4.85
N ARG A 117 -6.23 -10.03 -4.86
CA ARG A 117 -7.06 -10.30 -6.05
C ARG A 117 -6.59 -9.44 -7.23
N GLU A 118 -6.14 -8.23 -6.92
CA GLU A 118 -5.68 -7.22 -7.85
C GLU A 118 -4.43 -7.69 -8.59
N ASP A 119 -3.42 -8.20 -7.88
CA ASP A 119 -2.17 -8.71 -8.48
C ASP A 119 -2.44 -9.94 -9.36
N LEU A 120 -3.28 -10.86 -8.87
CA LEU A 120 -3.69 -12.04 -9.64
C LEU A 120 -4.43 -11.64 -10.94
N ALA A 121 -5.33 -10.67 -10.85
CA ALA A 121 -6.08 -10.18 -12.00
C ALA A 121 -5.16 -9.45 -12.99
N ALA A 122 -4.25 -8.60 -12.51
CA ALA A 122 -3.29 -7.87 -13.33
C ALA A 122 -2.41 -8.82 -14.16
N ALA A 123 -1.86 -9.87 -13.55
CA ALA A 123 -1.07 -10.86 -14.27
C ALA A 123 -1.91 -11.66 -15.28
N THR A 124 -3.11 -12.08 -14.89
CA THR A 124 -3.99 -12.86 -15.77
C THR A 124 -4.43 -12.05 -16.99
N GLU A 125 -4.72 -10.75 -16.84
CA GLU A 125 -5.14 -9.86 -17.94
C GLU A 125 -4.06 -9.66 -19.01
N LEU A 126 -2.77 -9.81 -18.65
CA LEU A 126 -1.66 -9.76 -19.60
C LEU A 126 -1.52 -11.06 -20.40
N LEU A 127 -1.96 -12.20 -19.85
CA LEU A 127 -1.79 -13.53 -20.43
C LEU A 127 -3.06 -14.06 -21.12
N VAL A 128 -4.23 -13.56 -20.72
CA VAL A 128 -5.53 -14.06 -21.18
C VAL A 128 -6.37 -12.94 -21.76
N GLY A 129 -6.76 -13.11 -23.03
CA GLY A 129 -7.84 -12.35 -23.66
C GLY A 129 -9.09 -13.21 -23.76
N MET A 130 -10.23 -12.71 -23.27
CA MET A 130 -11.53 -13.35 -23.44
C MET A 130 -12.43 -12.53 -24.36
N SER A 131 -12.87 -13.11 -25.47
CA SER A 131 -13.82 -12.48 -26.38
C SER A 131 -15.27 -12.63 -25.91
N GLY A 132 -16.03 -11.53 -25.90
CA GLY A 132 -17.40 -11.47 -25.37
C GLY A 132 -17.57 -10.47 -24.23
N GLN A 133 -18.31 -10.83 -23.17
CA GLN A 133 -18.70 -9.92 -22.06
C GLN A 133 -17.50 -9.25 -21.34
N PHE A 134 -16.31 -9.84 -21.38
CA PHE A 134 -15.11 -9.30 -20.73
C PHE A 134 -14.26 -8.41 -21.66
N GLU A 135 -14.38 -8.57 -22.98
CA GLU A 135 -13.57 -7.84 -23.98
C GLU A 135 -13.90 -6.34 -24.02
N GLN A 136 -15.17 -5.99 -23.79
CA GLN A 136 -15.63 -4.61 -23.69
C GLN A 136 -14.88 -3.83 -22.59
N ARG A 137 -14.49 -4.50 -21.50
CA ARG A 137 -13.77 -3.86 -20.39
C ARG A 137 -12.32 -3.57 -20.75
N ARG A 138 -11.66 -4.43 -21.53
CA ARG A 138 -10.26 -4.24 -21.93
C ARG A 138 -10.13 -3.17 -23.01
N LEU A 139 -10.99 -3.22 -24.04
CA LEU A 139 -11.00 -2.25 -25.14
C LEU A 139 -11.35 -0.82 -24.70
N ALA A 140 -12.13 -0.67 -23.63
CA ALA A 140 -12.48 0.65 -23.07
C ALA A 140 -11.35 1.29 -22.25
N ARG A 141 -10.27 0.57 -21.91
CA ARG A 141 -9.18 1.12 -21.10
C ARG A 141 -8.25 1.98 -21.96
N PRO A 142 -8.02 3.26 -21.60
CA PRO A 142 -7.11 4.14 -22.34
C PRO A 142 -5.70 3.56 -22.49
N ALA A 143 -5.18 2.91 -21.44
CA ALA A 143 -3.86 2.27 -21.46
C ALA A 143 -3.77 1.16 -22.52
N TYR A 144 -4.83 0.37 -22.68
CA TYR A 144 -4.87 -0.69 -23.69
C TYR A 144 -5.01 -0.12 -25.11
N GLN A 145 -5.84 0.91 -25.29
CA GLN A 145 -5.97 1.61 -26.57
C GLN A 145 -4.62 2.20 -27.02
N LEU A 146 -3.90 2.84 -26.10
CA LEU A 146 -2.57 3.36 -26.36
C LEU A 146 -1.57 2.25 -26.69
N GLN A 147 -1.59 1.14 -25.95
CA GLN A 147 -0.76 -0.03 -26.26
C GLN A 147 -1.00 -0.55 -27.68
N VAL A 148 -2.26 -0.66 -28.10
CA VAL A 148 -2.62 -1.11 -29.46
C VAL A 148 -2.09 -0.13 -30.50
N LEU A 149 -2.28 1.17 -30.30
CA LEU A 149 -1.77 2.21 -31.20
C LEU A 149 -0.23 2.20 -31.30
N ASP A 150 0.45 2.13 -30.15
CA ASP A 150 1.92 2.09 -30.09
C ASP A 150 2.49 0.84 -30.75
N SER A 151 1.79 -0.29 -30.62
CA SER A 151 2.18 -1.55 -31.28
C SER A 151 2.00 -1.45 -32.79
N PHE A 152 0.94 -0.77 -33.25
CA PHE A 152 0.69 -0.52 -34.67
C PHE A 152 1.73 0.44 -35.29
N ALA A 153 2.24 1.40 -34.53
CA ALA A 153 3.26 2.36 -34.98
C ALA A 153 4.65 1.72 -35.23
N GLY A 154 4.87 0.48 -34.80
CA GLY A 154 6.06 -0.32 -35.09
C GLY A 154 7.20 -0.22 -34.08
N ASP A 155 8.29 -0.93 -34.35
CA ASP A 155 9.37 -1.19 -33.38
C ASP A 155 10.07 0.06 -32.86
N ASP A 156 10.17 1.13 -33.66
CA ASP A 156 10.78 2.38 -33.19
C ASP A 156 9.95 3.03 -32.08
N GLN A 157 8.63 3.02 -32.22
CA GLN A 157 7.73 3.51 -31.18
C GLN A 157 7.81 2.64 -29.93
N LEU A 158 7.88 1.31 -30.08
CA LEU A 158 8.03 0.39 -28.95
C LEU A 158 9.34 0.63 -28.19
N ARG A 159 10.45 0.87 -28.89
CA ARG A 159 11.73 1.26 -28.25
C ARG A 159 11.66 2.59 -27.51
N ARG A 160 11.02 3.60 -28.12
CA ARG A 160 10.81 4.91 -27.46
C ARG A 160 9.97 4.76 -26.19
N ARG A 161 8.89 3.99 -26.25
CA ARG A 161 8.03 3.70 -25.12
C ARG A 161 8.79 2.97 -24.00
N ALA A 162 9.63 1.97 -24.34
CA ALA A 162 10.46 1.28 -23.37
C ALA A 162 11.47 2.23 -22.70
N SER A 163 12.17 3.06 -23.48
CA SER A 163 13.10 4.08 -22.95
C SER A 163 12.38 5.10 -22.06
N MET A 164 11.19 5.55 -22.45
CA MET A 164 10.36 6.46 -21.66
C MET A 164 9.94 5.81 -20.33
N ARG A 165 9.57 4.53 -20.34
CA ARG A 165 9.21 3.78 -19.13
C ARG A 165 10.35 3.77 -18.12
N VAL A 166 11.58 3.49 -18.57
CA VAL A 166 12.78 3.51 -17.71
C VAL A 166 13.03 4.91 -17.13
N ALA A 167 12.98 5.94 -17.96
CA ALA A 167 13.16 7.32 -17.52
C ALA A 167 12.07 7.75 -16.52
N TRP A 168 10.82 7.38 -16.77
CA TRP A 168 9.68 7.68 -15.89
C TRP A 168 9.79 6.99 -14.52
N ARG A 169 10.20 5.71 -14.50
CA ARG A 169 10.50 4.99 -13.25
C ARG A 169 11.60 5.69 -12.46
N GLY A 170 12.68 6.10 -13.13
CA GLY A 170 13.77 6.86 -12.53
C GLY A 170 13.30 8.19 -11.92
N LEU A 171 12.51 8.97 -12.66
CA LEU A 171 11.94 10.22 -12.20
C LEU A 171 11.03 10.02 -10.98
N SER A 172 10.15 9.01 -11.04
CA SER A 172 9.21 8.71 -9.97
C SER A 172 9.92 8.25 -8.69
N ALA A 173 10.98 7.45 -8.80
CA ALA A 173 11.82 7.05 -7.67
C ALA A 173 12.57 8.26 -7.07
N ALA A 174 13.16 9.11 -7.91
CA ALA A 174 13.84 10.33 -7.46
C ALA A 174 12.85 11.29 -6.76
N ARG A 175 11.62 11.41 -7.28
CA ARG A 175 10.59 12.25 -6.69
C ARG A 175 10.15 11.76 -5.31
N ARG A 176 9.95 10.45 -5.15
CA ARG A 176 9.62 9.85 -3.84
C ARG A 176 10.71 10.13 -2.80
N ARG A 177 11.99 9.92 -3.16
CA ARG A 177 13.12 10.22 -2.28
C ARG A 177 13.20 11.71 -1.92
N TYR A 178 12.97 12.59 -2.89
CA TYR A 178 12.92 14.03 -2.64
C TYR A 178 11.82 14.39 -1.64
N ASP A 179 10.61 13.85 -1.83
CA ASP A 179 9.48 14.15 -0.96
C ASP A 179 9.69 13.58 0.47
N GLU A 180 10.37 12.45 0.62
CA GLU A 180 10.81 11.90 1.92
C GLU A 180 11.79 12.84 2.62
N ILE A 181 12.90 13.19 1.94
CA ILE A 181 13.93 14.09 2.50
C ILE A 181 13.34 15.47 2.83
N ALA A 182 12.47 16.00 1.97
CA ALA A 182 11.83 17.30 2.19
C ALA A 182 10.97 17.30 3.45
N ARG A 183 10.19 16.23 3.70
CA ARG A 183 9.40 16.09 4.93
C ARG A 183 10.29 16.02 6.17
N ASP A 184 11.35 15.22 6.12
CA ASP A 184 12.27 15.06 7.24
C ASP A 184 13.01 16.37 7.55
N SER A 185 13.38 17.13 6.51
CA SER A 185 14.04 18.42 6.67
C SER A 185 13.17 19.47 7.36
N ALA A 186 11.86 19.48 7.07
CA ALA A 186 10.92 20.40 7.72
C ALA A 186 10.77 20.09 9.21
N ALA A 187 10.66 18.80 9.56
CA ALA A 187 10.62 18.37 10.96
C ALA A 187 11.92 18.69 11.70
N ALA A 188 13.07 18.44 11.06
CA ALA A 188 14.38 18.75 11.63
C ALA A 188 14.59 20.25 11.85
N ALA A 189 14.18 21.09 10.90
CA ALA A 189 14.26 22.55 11.02
C ALA A 189 13.39 23.08 12.17
N ALA A 190 12.16 22.57 12.32
CA ALA A 190 11.29 22.93 13.43
C ALA A 190 11.90 22.53 14.79
N ARG A 191 12.46 21.32 14.88
CA ARG A 191 13.12 20.84 16.10
C ARG A 191 14.36 21.65 16.44
N LEU A 192 15.15 22.04 15.45
CA LEU A 192 16.32 22.90 15.65
C LEU A 192 15.91 24.27 16.20
N ALA A 193 14.88 24.89 15.64
CA ALA A 193 14.37 26.18 16.12
C ALA A 193 13.87 26.11 17.57
N GLU A 194 13.16 25.05 17.95
CA GLU A 194 12.72 24.81 19.32
C GLU A 194 13.91 24.67 20.29
N LEU A 195 14.93 23.89 19.91
CA LEU A 195 16.13 23.72 20.73
C LEU A 195 16.92 25.02 20.87
N GLN A 196 17.00 25.83 19.82
CA GLN A 196 17.66 27.14 19.86
C GLN A 196 16.93 28.09 20.82
N ALA A 197 15.61 28.14 20.76
CA ALA A 197 14.82 28.96 21.69
C ALA A 197 15.01 28.51 23.15
N LEU A 198 15.04 27.20 23.42
CA LEU A 198 15.32 26.69 24.77
C LEU A 198 16.72 27.05 25.27
N VAL A 199 17.72 27.05 24.39
CA VAL A 199 19.09 27.49 24.74
C VAL A 199 19.11 28.98 25.04
N GLU A 200 18.47 29.82 24.23
CA GLU A 200 18.36 31.26 24.49
C GLU A 200 17.61 31.56 25.79
N ASP A 201 16.51 30.87 26.07
CA ASP A 201 15.72 31.04 27.30
C ASP A 201 16.47 30.61 28.57
N THR A 202 17.49 29.76 28.43
CA THR A 202 18.30 29.25 29.56
C THR A 202 19.70 29.88 29.61
N GLU A 203 20.01 30.78 28.68
CA GLU A 203 21.28 31.48 28.63
C GLU A 203 21.43 32.40 29.86
N GLY A 204 22.48 32.18 30.65
CA GLY A 204 22.74 32.93 31.88
C GLY A 204 22.10 32.35 33.14
N PHE A 205 21.43 31.19 33.06
CA PHE A 205 21.05 30.45 34.27
C PHE A 205 22.30 29.79 34.87
N GLU A 206 22.57 30.14 36.13
CA GLU A 206 23.63 29.52 36.92
C GLU A 206 23.03 28.53 37.92
N GLU A 207 23.75 27.45 38.17
CA GLU A 207 23.35 26.45 39.16
C GLU A 207 23.30 27.08 40.56
N GLY A 208 22.15 26.97 41.25
CA GLY A 208 21.94 27.58 42.57
C GLY A 208 21.47 29.04 42.57
N ALA A 209 21.30 29.67 41.40
CA ALA A 209 20.88 31.06 41.30
C ALA A 209 19.45 31.30 41.84
N GLU A 210 18.53 30.35 41.65
CA GLU A 210 17.16 30.44 42.18
C GLU A 210 17.18 30.43 43.71
N GLU A 211 17.91 29.51 44.33
CA GLU A 211 18.04 29.43 45.78
C GLU A 211 18.67 30.71 46.37
N ALA A 212 19.70 31.24 45.71
CA ALA A 212 20.36 32.49 46.12
C ALA A 212 19.40 33.69 46.05
N LEU A 213 18.67 33.85 44.94
CA LEU A 213 17.68 34.92 44.76
C LEU A 213 16.52 34.78 45.75
N ARG A 214 16.07 33.56 46.04
CA ARG A 214 14.99 33.30 47.02
C ARG A 214 15.42 33.66 48.43
N ALA A 215 16.64 33.28 48.82
CA ALA A 215 17.23 33.64 50.12
C ALA A 215 17.39 35.16 50.26
N GLU A 216 17.84 35.85 49.21
CA GLU A 216 17.95 37.32 49.23
C GLU A 216 16.58 37.99 49.33
N GLY A 217 15.57 37.47 48.62
CA GLY A 217 14.19 37.95 48.70
C GLY A 217 13.59 37.82 50.11
N GLU A 218 13.82 36.71 50.80
CA GLU A 218 13.41 36.55 52.21
C GLU A 218 14.13 37.52 53.13
N ARG A 219 15.44 37.70 52.94
CA ARG A 219 16.25 38.64 53.72
C ARG A 219 15.74 40.07 53.58
N LEU A 220 15.44 40.50 52.36
CA LEU A 220 14.90 41.83 52.08
C LEU A 220 13.51 42.01 52.69
N ARG A 221 12.66 40.97 52.67
CA ARG A 221 11.32 41.02 53.27
C ARG A 221 11.39 41.19 54.80
N HIS A 222 12.25 40.44 55.49
CA HIS A 222 12.47 40.61 56.92
C HIS A 222 13.02 42.01 57.27
N LEU A 223 13.89 42.56 56.41
CA LEU A 223 14.39 43.93 56.56
C LEU A 223 13.24 44.94 56.49
N THR A 224 12.34 44.81 55.51
CA THR A 224 11.16 45.67 55.39
C THR A 224 10.26 45.56 56.61
N GLU A 225 9.94 44.35 57.06
CA GLU A 225 9.12 44.11 58.26
C GLU A 225 9.74 44.73 59.52
N LEU A 226 11.06 44.62 59.69
CA LEU A 226 11.77 45.27 60.80
C LEU A 226 11.73 46.79 60.72
N THR A 227 11.89 47.37 59.52
CA THR A 227 11.80 48.83 59.36
C THR A 227 10.39 49.36 59.58
N GLU A 228 9.36 48.66 59.08
CA GLU A 228 7.96 49.00 59.31
C GLU A 228 7.60 48.84 60.79
N GLY A 229 8.04 47.75 61.43
CA GLY A 229 7.84 47.52 62.86
C GLY A 229 8.54 48.57 63.72
N ALA A 230 9.77 48.97 63.36
CA ALA A 230 10.50 50.03 64.06
C ALA A 230 9.84 51.41 63.87
N ALA A 231 9.37 51.71 62.66
CA ALA A 231 8.62 52.93 62.38
C ALA A 231 7.30 52.97 63.17
N GLY A 232 6.53 51.88 63.17
CA GLY A 232 5.29 51.78 63.95
C GLY A 232 5.55 51.85 65.47
N ALA A 233 6.65 51.28 65.96
CA ALA A 233 7.04 51.42 67.37
C ALA A 233 7.45 52.86 67.72
N ALA A 234 8.17 53.55 66.82
CA ALA A 234 8.53 54.95 67.00
C ALA A 234 7.28 55.86 67.03
N GLU A 235 6.33 55.62 66.13
CA GLU A 235 5.04 56.31 66.09
C GLU A 235 4.20 56.04 67.35
N ALA A 236 4.18 54.80 67.86
CA ALA A 236 3.47 54.48 69.10
C ALA A 236 4.11 55.12 70.36
N LEU A 237 5.43 55.34 70.36
CA LEU A 237 6.16 55.99 71.45
C LEU A 237 6.13 57.51 71.37
N SER A 238 5.94 58.08 70.18
CA SER A 238 5.85 59.52 69.93
C SER A 238 4.81 59.78 68.83
N PRO A 239 3.51 59.67 69.14
CA PRO A 239 2.47 59.87 68.15
C PRO A 239 2.41 61.35 67.76
N ASP A 240 2.52 61.64 66.47
CA ASP A 240 2.41 63.02 65.95
C ASP A 240 1.00 63.62 66.20
N ASP A 241 -0.01 62.79 66.50
CA ASP A 241 -1.38 63.19 66.88
C ASP A 241 -1.70 62.89 68.37
N GLY A 242 -0.78 63.21 69.28
CA GLY A 242 -1.07 63.27 70.72
C GLY A 242 -1.45 64.68 71.17
N GLU A 243 -2.75 64.95 71.38
CA GLU A 243 -3.17 66.08 72.23
C GLU A 243 -2.75 65.78 73.69
N GLY A 244 -1.64 66.39 74.11
CA GLY A 244 -1.13 66.41 75.47
C GLY A 244 0.08 67.32 75.60
#